data_AF-A0AA85BI02-F1
#
_entry.id   AF-A0AA85BI02-F1
#
_cell.length_a   1.000
_cell.length_b   1.000
_cell.length_c   1.000
_cell.angle_alpha   90.00
_cell.angle_beta   90.00
_cell.angle_gamma   90.00
#
_symmetry.space_group_name_H-M   'P 1'
#
loop_
_entity.id
_entity.type
_entity.pdbx_description
1 polymer ?
#
loop_
_entity_poly.entity_id
_entity_poly.type
_entity_poly.pdbx_seq_one_letter_code
_entity_poly.pdbx_strand_id
1 'polypeptide(L)'
;MNNHTSPNWESELKLCNQALTQDERNFHCWDYRRFVVSKGSISTELELEFTDSAIEKNMSNYSAWHYRGELLASASNASVSSSESLNPQTHLNKKQSQSRFDFSLPNGELDLVHNAIFTDPADQSPWFYYWWLLGRGERKVYLRELYISRKLGRFVLVFSSVKLMQSLKDLQVSIKVFPCDGTISNSITLTPELLGGWNSVLDEQLSAVWWLRLTKI
;
A
#
# COMPACT_ATOMS: atom_id res chain seq x y z
N MET A 1 8.79 -22.59 20.51
CA MET A 1 7.95 -22.03 21.59
C MET A 1 6.46 -22.29 21.46
N ASN A 2 5.90 -22.55 20.27
CA ASN A 2 4.47 -22.91 20.14
C ASN A 2 4.07 -24.20 20.89
N ASN A 3 5.04 -25.06 21.21
CA ASN A 3 4.84 -26.32 21.95
C ASN A 3 5.24 -26.19 23.43
N HIS A 4 5.64 -25.00 23.90
CA HIS A 4 5.99 -24.79 25.30
C HIS A 4 4.72 -24.44 26.08
N THR A 5 4.48 -25.13 27.20
CA THR A 5 3.22 -25.05 27.96
C THR A 5 2.98 -23.69 28.61
N SER A 6 4.05 -22.95 28.95
CA SER A 6 3.97 -21.61 29.53
C SER A 6 5.24 -20.79 29.23
N PRO A 7 5.38 -20.22 28.02
CA PRO A 7 6.53 -19.38 27.68
C PRO A 7 6.58 -18.11 28.53
N ASN A 8 7.78 -17.73 28.99
CA ASN A 8 8.00 -16.49 29.74
C ASN A 8 8.43 -15.37 28.79
N TRP A 9 7.47 -14.59 28.31
CA TRP A 9 7.73 -13.54 27.32
C TRP A 9 8.61 -12.40 27.85
N GLU A 10 8.56 -12.11 29.15
CA GLU A 10 9.40 -11.09 29.75
C GLU A 10 10.89 -11.49 29.72
N SER A 11 11.21 -12.76 29.98
CA SER A 11 12.60 -13.23 29.85
C SER A 11 13.08 -13.23 28.40
N GLU A 12 12.20 -13.54 27.44
CA GLU A 12 12.55 -13.48 26.02
C GLU A 12 12.80 -12.05 25.54
N LEU A 13 12.03 -11.08 26.02
CA LEU A 13 12.32 -9.67 25.75
C LEU A 13 13.64 -9.22 26.36
N LYS A 14 13.95 -9.65 27.60
CA LYS A 14 15.25 -9.37 28.23
C LYS A 14 16.40 -9.96 27.43
N LEU A 15 16.23 -11.17 26.89
CA LEU A 15 17.21 -11.80 25.99
C LEU A 15 17.39 -10.96 24.71
N CYS A 16 16.30 -10.50 24.09
CA CYS A 16 16.37 -9.62 22.93
C CYS A 16 17.13 -8.31 23.25
N ASN A 17 16.85 -7.69 24.40
CA ASN A 17 17.53 -6.47 24.83
C ASN A 17 19.03 -6.69 25.00
N GLN A 18 19.45 -7.81 25.59
CA GLN A 18 20.85 -8.16 25.75
C GLN A 18 21.54 -8.38 24.40
N ALA A 19 20.90 -9.12 23.49
CA ALA A 19 21.43 -9.38 22.16
C ALA A 19 21.57 -8.09 21.33
N LEU A 20 20.54 -7.22 21.35
CA LEU A 20 20.58 -5.92 20.67
C LEU A 20 21.53 -4.90 21.32
N THR A 21 21.91 -5.11 22.59
CA THR A 21 22.99 -4.33 23.20
C THR A 21 24.36 -4.69 22.62
N GLN A 22 24.57 -5.96 22.28
CA GLN A 22 25.81 -6.46 21.68
C GLN A 22 25.90 -6.14 20.18
N ASP A 23 24.80 -6.34 19.46
CA ASP A 23 24.67 -5.99 18.05
C ASP A 23 23.28 -5.43 17.77
N GLU A 24 23.19 -4.11 17.75
CA GLU A 24 21.94 -3.37 17.55
C GLU A 24 21.37 -3.51 16.13
N ARG A 25 22.16 -4.03 15.17
CA ARG A 25 21.76 -4.27 13.78
C ARG A 25 21.42 -5.73 13.51
N ASN A 26 21.45 -6.60 14.52
CA ASN A 26 21.13 -8.01 14.38
C ASN A 26 19.66 -8.22 13.97
N PHE A 27 19.43 -8.37 12.67
CA PHE A 27 18.08 -8.50 12.12
C PHE A 27 17.36 -9.77 12.62
N HIS A 28 18.08 -10.86 12.89
CA HIS A 28 17.48 -12.06 13.47
C HIS A 28 16.91 -11.80 14.88
N CYS A 29 17.61 -10.99 15.68
CA CYS A 29 17.11 -10.60 17.00
C CYS A 29 15.91 -9.67 16.89
N TRP A 30 15.92 -8.73 15.95
CA TRP A 30 14.74 -7.89 15.67
C TRP A 30 13.54 -8.74 15.23
N ASP A 31 13.73 -9.71 14.34
CA ASP A 31 12.67 -10.63 13.90
C ASP A 31 12.13 -11.46 15.06
N TYR A 32 13.02 -11.99 15.91
CA TYR A 32 12.62 -12.73 17.09
C TYR A 32 11.86 -11.85 18.09
N ARG A 33 12.29 -10.59 18.29
CA ARG A 33 11.57 -9.63 19.12
C ARG A 33 10.14 -9.42 18.62
N ARG A 34 9.94 -9.23 17.29
CA ARG A 34 8.58 -9.09 16.71
C ARG A 34 7.70 -10.30 17.00
N PHE A 35 8.27 -11.50 16.90
CA PHE A 35 7.58 -12.74 17.29
C PHE A 35 7.19 -12.74 18.78
N VAL A 36 8.13 -12.41 19.67
CA VAL A 36 7.89 -12.38 21.13
C VAL A 36 6.83 -11.34 21.49
N VAL A 37 6.90 -10.13 20.92
CA VAL A 37 5.93 -9.05 21.13
C VAL A 37 4.53 -9.49 20.70
N SER A 38 4.42 -10.07 19.50
CA SER A 38 3.14 -10.55 18.98
C SER A 38 2.54 -11.68 19.82
N LYS A 39 3.37 -12.63 20.31
CA LYS A 39 2.90 -13.77 21.12
C LYS A 39 2.67 -13.42 22.59
N GLY A 40 3.43 -12.47 23.12
CA GLY A 40 3.32 -11.98 24.48
C GLY A 40 2.27 -10.90 24.68
N SER A 41 1.59 -10.47 23.61
CA SER A 41 0.62 -9.37 23.63
C SER A 41 1.20 -8.10 24.27
N ILE A 42 2.47 -7.82 23.98
CA ILE A 42 3.16 -6.63 24.45
C ILE A 42 2.58 -5.42 23.71
N SER A 43 2.35 -4.32 24.44
CA SER A 43 1.66 -3.16 23.86
C SER A 43 2.54 -2.47 22.82
N THR A 44 1.90 -1.85 21.83
CA THR A 44 2.62 -1.12 20.77
C THR A 44 3.35 0.09 21.33
N GLU A 45 2.81 0.73 22.38
CA GLU A 45 3.40 1.88 23.06
C GLU A 45 4.77 1.55 23.66
N LEU A 46 4.89 0.42 24.37
CA LEU A 46 6.17 -0.02 24.95
C LEU A 46 7.22 -0.31 23.88
N GLU A 47 6.78 -0.82 22.73
CA GLU A 47 7.69 -1.09 21.61
C GLU A 47 8.09 0.19 20.87
N LEU A 48 7.20 1.19 20.79
CA LEU A 48 7.56 2.51 20.30
C LEU A 48 8.60 3.17 21.21
N GLU A 49 8.43 3.12 22.54
CA GLU A 49 9.43 3.60 23.52
C GLU A 49 10.78 2.88 23.38
N PHE A 50 10.74 1.56 23.11
CA PHE A 50 11.95 0.80 22.82
C PHE A 50 12.64 1.29 21.55
N THR A 51 11.89 1.59 20.48
CA THR A 51 12.47 2.17 19.27
C THR A 51 13.00 3.58 19.47
N ASP A 52 12.37 4.40 20.31
CA ASP A 52 12.88 5.73 20.69
C ASP A 52 14.27 5.57 21.32
N SER A 53 14.39 4.71 22.33
CA SER A 53 15.66 4.43 23.01
C SER A 53 16.74 3.91 22.05
N ALA A 54 16.36 3.04 21.09
CA ALA A 54 17.29 2.47 20.12
C ALA A 54 17.79 3.51 19.10
N ILE A 55 16.90 4.39 18.64
CA ILE A 55 17.22 5.48 17.71
C ILE A 55 18.06 6.56 18.40
N GLU A 56 17.74 6.93 19.63
CA GLU A 56 18.53 7.89 20.41
C GLU A 56 19.95 7.38 20.66
N LYS A 57 20.10 6.09 20.93
CA LYS A 57 21.42 5.45 21.10
C LYS A 57 22.21 5.40 19.79
N ASN A 58 21.57 5.05 18.68
CA ASN A 58 22.18 5.07 17.35
C ASN A 58 21.16 5.42 16.26
N MET A 59 21.22 6.66 15.78
CA MET A 59 20.35 7.14 14.70
C MET A 59 20.60 6.44 13.35
N SER A 60 21.74 5.75 13.19
CA SER A 60 22.05 4.91 12.03
C SER A 60 21.59 3.47 12.17
N ASN A 61 20.75 3.17 13.16
CA ASN A 61 20.12 1.86 13.31
C ASN A 61 18.88 1.75 12.39
N TYR A 62 19.10 1.33 11.14
CA TYR A 62 18.01 1.07 10.19
C TYR A 62 16.93 0.12 10.73
N SER A 63 17.31 -0.91 11.48
CA SER A 63 16.36 -1.89 12.03
C SER A 63 15.39 -1.25 13.03
N ALA A 64 15.86 -0.29 13.84
CA ALA A 64 15.01 0.44 14.77
C ALA A 64 13.99 1.33 14.03
N TRP A 65 14.44 2.08 13.02
CA TRP A 65 13.57 2.89 12.16
C TRP A 65 12.53 2.05 11.42
N HIS A 66 12.98 0.92 10.84
CA HIS A 66 12.09 0.01 10.12
C HIS A 66 11.02 -0.56 11.05
N TYR A 67 11.42 -1.03 12.23
CA TYR A 67 10.50 -1.60 13.20
C TYR A 67 9.48 -0.57 13.72
N ARG A 68 9.93 0.66 14.00
CA ARG A 68 9.03 1.78 14.34
C ARG A 68 7.97 1.99 13.26
N GLY A 69 8.38 1.95 12.00
CA GLY A 69 7.47 2.07 10.87
C GLY A 69 6.40 0.96 10.83
N GLU A 70 6.80 -0.29 11.03
CA GLU A 70 5.88 -1.44 11.09
C GLU A 70 4.87 -1.32 12.24
N LEU A 71 5.31 -0.87 13.42
CA LEU A 71 4.45 -0.65 14.59
C LEU A 71 3.36 0.39 14.30
N LEU A 72 3.75 1.53 13.73
CA LEU A 72 2.82 2.61 13.39
C LEU A 72 1.86 2.23 12.26
N ALA A 73 2.30 1.43 11.27
CA ALA A 73 1.40 0.90 10.23
C ALA A 73 0.36 -0.06 10.82
N SER A 74 0.79 -0.94 11.72
CA SER A 74 -0.08 -1.93 12.35
C SER A 74 -1.15 -1.29 13.24
N ALA A 75 -0.78 -0.25 14.00
CA ALA A 75 -1.73 0.52 14.83
C ALA A 75 -2.82 1.19 13.98
N SER A 76 -2.47 1.72 12.80
CA SER A 76 -3.44 2.35 11.89
C SER A 76 -4.46 1.37 11.28
N ASN A 77 -4.11 0.08 11.18
CA ASN A 77 -5.03 -0.95 10.67
C ASN A 77 -5.96 -1.50 11.77
N ALA A 78 -5.53 -1.49 13.04
CA ALA A 78 -6.29 -2.02 14.16
C ALA A 78 -7.54 -1.19 14.48
N SER A 79 -7.49 0.13 14.27
CA SER A 79 -8.61 1.06 14.51
C SER A 79 -9.82 0.86 13.57
N VAL A 80 -9.69 0.03 12.53
CA VAL A 80 -10.78 -0.32 11.60
C VAL A 80 -11.56 -1.57 12.04
N SER A 81 -11.02 -2.37 12.97
CA SER A 81 -11.55 -3.72 13.28
C SER A 81 -12.51 -3.83 14.47
N SER A 82 -12.81 -2.73 15.17
CA SER A 82 -13.63 -2.74 16.39
C SER A 82 -15.09 -2.30 16.21
N SER A 83 -15.59 -2.15 14.98
CA SER A 83 -16.99 -1.74 14.74
C SER A 83 -17.68 -2.41 13.54
N GLU A 84 -17.74 -3.75 13.48
CA GLU A 84 -18.66 -4.43 12.57
C GLU A 84 -19.48 -5.51 13.29
N SER A 85 -20.58 -5.09 13.92
CA SER A 85 -21.76 -5.94 14.03
C SER A 85 -22.52 -5.88 12.71
N LEU A 86 -22.65 -7.05 12.08
CA LEU A 86 -23.32 -7.27 10.80
C LEU A 86 -24.79 -6.84 10.84
N ASN A 87 -25.19 -5.94 9.94
CA ASN A 87 -26.59 -5.86 9.52
C ASN A 87 -26.65 -5.43 8.04
N PRO A 88 -27.08 -6.30 7.11
CA PRO A 88 -27.14 -5.96 5.69
C PRO A 88 -28.55 -5.53 5.30
N GLN A 89 -28.86 -4.23 5.31
CA GLN A 89 -29.95 -3.70 4.47
C GLN A 89 -29.61 -2.34 3.85
N THR A 90 -29.47 -2.42 2.52
CA THR A 90 -29.83 -1.44 1.48
C THR A 90 -30.34 -0.08 1.95
N HIS A 91 -29.57 0.99 1.70
CA HIS A 91 -30.03 2.22 1.05
C HIS A 91 -28.81 3.07 0.68
N LEU A 92 -28.82 3.58 -0.56
CA LEU A 92 -27.86 4.53 -1.12
C LEU A 92 -27.75 5.79 -0.25
N ASN A 93 -26.89 5.75 0.76
CA ASN A 93 -26.49 6.94 1.50
C ASN A 93 -25.21 7.47 0.87
N LYS A 94 -25.29 8.70 0.36
CA LYS A 94 -24.16 9.63 0.18
C LYS A 94 -23.50 9.86 1.55
N LYS A 95 -22.79 8.88 2.09
CA LYS A 95 -21.73 9.14 3.05
C LYS A 95 -20.59 9.71 2.22
N GLN A 96 -20.35 10.99 2.45
CA GLN A 96 -19.14 11.67 2.07
C GLN A 96 -17.96 10.72 2.24
N SER A 97 -17.07 10.75 1.25
CA SER A 97 -15.74 10.19 1.25
C SER A 97 -14.94 10.63 2.49
N GLN A 98 -15.23 10.04 3.63
CA GLN A 98 -14.29 9.90 4.73
C GLN A 98 -13.28 8.86 4.27
N SER A 99 -12.06 9.32 4.03
CA SER A 99 -10.91 8.48 3.71
C SER A 99 -10.89 7.30 4.68
N ARG A 100 -10.77 6.08 4.15
CA ARG A 100 -10.90 4.82 4.91
C ARG A 100 -9.73 4.59 5.89
N PHE A 101 -8.85 5.58 6.03
CA PHE A 101 -7.71 5.60 6.94
C PHE A 101 -7.59 7.03 7.46
N ASP A 102 -8.01 7.26 8.70
CA ASP A 102 -7.63 8.48 9.41
C ASP A 102 -6.14 8.35 9.74
N PHE A 103 -5.37 9.23 9.12
CA PHE A 103 -3.94 9.09 8.88
C PHE A 103 -3.13 9.87 9.91
N SER A 104 -3.57 9.86 11.17
CA SER A 104 -2.89 10.58 12.23
C SER A 104 -1.60 9.85 12.60
N LEU A 105 -0.50 10.25 11.95
CA LEU A 105 0.84 10.00 12.47
C LEU A 105 0.91 10.56 13.89
N PRO A 106 1.53 9.84 14.85
CA PRO A 106 1.79 10.42 16.16
C PRO A 106 2.49 11.77 16.03
N ASN A 107 2.13 12.70 16.92
CA ASN A 107 2.77 14.01 16.98
C ASN A 107 4.29 13.83 17.17
N GLY A 108 5.10 14.56 16.41
CA GLY A 108 6.55 14.57 16.57
C GLY A 108 7.33 13.56 15.71
N GLU A 109 6.69 12.67 14.94
CA GLU A 109 7.41 11.75 14.04
C GLU A 109 8.27 12.46 12.99
N LEU A 110 7.75 13.56 12.43
CA LEU A 110 8.50 14.39 11.49
C LEU A 110 9.66 15.11 12.18
N ASP A 111 9.48 15.57 13.41
CA ASP A 111 10.54 16.24 14.17
C ASP A 111 11.65 15.26 14.55
N LEU A 112 11.28 14.05 14.98
CA LEU A 112 12.22 12.96 15.29
C LEU A 112 13.13 12.65 14.10
N VAL A 113 12.55 12.43 12.92
CA VAL A 113 13.32 12.07 11.72
C VAL A 113 14.11 13.25 11.16
N HIS A 114 13.58 14.48 11.23
CA HIS A 114 14.32 15.67 10.83
C HIS A 114 15.55 15.89 11.72
N ASN A 115 15.42 15.70 13.04
CA ASN A 115 16.56 15.81 13.96
C ASN A 115 17.66 14.79 13.59
N ALA A 116 17.29 13.56 13.24
CA ALA A 116 18.25 12.55 12.77
C ALA A 116 18.96 12.97 11.48
N ILE A 117 18.18 13.39 10.46
CA ILE A 117 18.70 13.83 9.17
C ILE A 117 19.62 15.05 9.31
N PHE A 118 19.28 16.01 10.16
CA PHE A 118 20.09 17.21 10.36
C PHE A 118 21.34 16.95 11.20
N THR A 119 21.32 15.91 12.04
CA THR A 119 22.49 15.49 12.82
C THR A 119 23.52 14.78 11.93
N ASP A 120 23.07 13.86 11.06
CA ASP A 120 23.91 13.22 10.06
C ASP A 120 23.16 13.09 8.71
N PRO A 121 23.38 14.01 7.76
CA PRO A 121 22.68 13.97 6.47
C PRO A 121 23.18 12.84 5.56
N ALA A 122 24.35 12.25 5.83
CA ALA A 122 24.89 11.15 5.02
C ALA A 122 24.27 9.79 5.41
N ASP A 123 23.66 9.68 6.58
CA ASP A 123 23.00 8.48 7.06
C ASP A 123 21.67 8.26 6.33
N GLN A 124 21.59 7.15 5.60
CA GLN A 124 20.42 6.80 4.79
C GLN A 124 19.24 6.29 5.63
N SER A 125 19.49 5.80 6.85
CA SER A 125 18.48 5.16 7.70
C SER A 125 17.29 6.09 8.00
N PRO A 126 17.49 7.31 8.53
CA PRO A 126 16.39 8.24 8.76
C PRO A 126 15.77 8.76 7.45
N TRP A 127 16.52 8.86 6.34
CA TRP A 127 15.94 9.22 5.04
C TRP A 127 14.93 8.20 4.53
N PHE A 128 15.22 6.90 4.67
CA PHE A 128 14.26 5.86 4.31
C PHE A 128 12.99 5.95 5.17
N TYR A 129 13.15 6.21 6.47
CA TYR A 129 12.01 6.40 7.37
C TYR A 129 11.19 7.65 6.98
N TYR A 130 11.85 8.75 6.65
CA TYR A 130 11.22 9.98 6.18
C TYR A 130 10.42 9.76 4.90
N TRP A 131 11.00 9.09 3.89
CA TRP A 131 10.27 8.75 2.67
C TRP A 131 9.08 7.85 2.93
N TRP A 132 9.20 6.92 3.88
CA TRP A 132 8.08 6.10 4.28
C TRP A 132 6.97 6.94 4.96
N LEU A 133 7.32 7.90 5.84
CA LEU A 133 6.36 8.83 6.43
C LEU A 133 5.60 9.64 5.38
N LEU A 134 6.28 10.10 4.32
CA LEU A 134 5.69 10.86 3.22
C LEU A 134 4.92 9.99 2.21
N GLY A 135 5.40 8.78 1.94
CA GLY A 135 4.92 7.86 0.90
C GLY A 135 3.60 7.17 1.22
N ARG A 136 3.03 7.51 2.37
CA ARG A 136 1.82 6.98 2.98
C ARG A 136 0.50 7.44 2.32
N GLY A 137 0.58 8.18 1.22
CA GLY A 137 -0.60 8.57 0.44
C GLY A 137 -1.23 7.40 -0.32
N GLU A 138 -2.57 7.39 -0.40
CA GLU A 138 -3.29 6.44 -1.26
C GLU A 138 -2.91 6.67 -2.73
N ARG A 139 -2.25 5.67 -3.34
CA ARG A 139 -2.07 5.65 -4.80
C ARG A 139 -3.40 5.27 -5.44
N LYS A 140 -4.23 6.28 -5.73
CA LYS A 140 -5.48 6.07 -6.47
C LYS A 140 -5.17 5.42 -7.82
N VAL A 141 -5.78 4.27 -8.05
CA VAL A 141 -5.65 3.57 -9.32
C VAL A 141 -6.85 3.88 -10.20
N TYR A 142 -6.61 4.48 -11.36
CA TYR A 142 -7.65 4.90 -12.28
C TYR A 142 -7.18 4.81 -13.73
N LEU A 143 -8.13 4.89 -14.67
CA LEU A 143 -7.83 5.09 -16.09
C LEU A 143 -7.31 6.51 -16.28
N ARG A 144 -6.03 6.64 -16.60
CA ARG A 144 -5.35 7.93 -16.76
C ARG A 144 -5.69 8.57 -18.10
N GLU A 145 -5.55 7.80 -19.18
CA GLU A 145 -5.67 8.28 -20.56
C GLU A 145 -6.34 7.25 -21.47
N LEU A 146 -6.99 7.76 -22.52
CA LEU A 146 -7.57 7.00 -23.62
C LEU A 146 -7.08 7.60 -24.94
N TYR A 147 -6.53 6.76 -25.82
CA TYR A 147 -6.09 7.16 -27.16
C TYR A 147 -6.82 6.37 -28.24
N ILE A 148 -7.09 7.04 -29.35
CA ILE A 148 -7.62 6.41 -30.57
C ILE A 148 -6.63 6.70 -31.69
N SER A 149 -6.04 5.66 -32.26
CA SER A 149 -5.15 5.80 -33.41
C SER A 149 -5.75 5.08 -34.61
N ARG A 150 -6.25 5.85 -35.59
CA ARG A 150 -6.73 5.31 -36.86
C ARG A 150 -5.61 4.68 -37.68
N LYS A 151 -4.41 5.29 -37.66
CA LYS A 151 -3.22 4.76 -38.34
C LYS A 151 -2.83 3.37 -37.83
N LEU A 152 -2.91 3.17 -36.51
CA LEU A 152 -2.60 1.88 -35.90
C LEU A 152 -3.80 0.93 -35.84
N GLY A 153 -5.02 1.44 -36.08
CA GLY A 153 -6.25 0.69 -35.90
C GLY A 153 -6.44 0.23 -34.45
N ARG A 154 -6.24 1.11 -33.46
CA ARG A 154 -6.31 0.76 -32.03
C ARG A 154 -7.01 1.81 -31.18
N PHE A 155 -7.78 1.34 -30.20
CA PHE A 155 -8.08 2.06 -28.96
C PHE A 155 -7.05 1.65 -27.92
N VAL A 156 -6.48 2.61 -27.19
CA VAL A 156 -5.46 2.35 -26.16
C VAL A 156 -5.93 2.98 -24.85
N LEU A 157 -5.90 2.20 -23.78
CA LEU A 157 -6.24 2.59 -22.42
C LEU A 157 -4.97 2.54 -21.58
N VAL A 158 -4.68 3.62 -20.87
CA VAL A 158 -3.52 3.73 -19.99
C VAL A 158 -3.99 3.92 -18.56
N PHE A 159 -3.61 3.00 -17.68
CA PHE A 159 -3.94 3.05 -16.25
C PHE A 159 -2.80 3.67 -15.44
N SER A 160 -3.12 4.28 -14.30
CA SER A 160 -2.10 4.83 -13.39
C SER A 160 -1.27 3.75 -12.68
N SER A 161 -1.71 2.49 -12.71
CA SER A 161 -0.93 1.32 -12.28
C SER A 161 -1.16 0.15 -13.23
N VAL A 162 -0.26 -0.83 -13.15
CA VAL A 162 -0.41 -2.10 -13.86
C VAL A 162 -1.70 -2.82 -13.44
N LYS A 163 -2.36 -3.46 -14.40
CA LYS A 163 -3.60 -4.24 -14.24
C LYS A 163 -3.40 -5.65 -14.76
N LEU A 164 -3.96 -6.63 -14.04
CA LEU A 164 -4.09 -7.99 -14.53
C LEU A 164 -5.21 -8.06 -15.56
N MET A 165 -5.06 -8.90 -16.59
CA MET A 165 -6.08 -9.11 -17.62
C MET A 165 -7.42 -9.55 -17.01
N GLN A 166 -7.38 -10.41 -15.99
CA GLN A 166 -8.58 -10.90 -15.32
C GLN A 166 -9.37 -9.76 -14.67
N SER A 167 -8.70 -8.76 -14.09
CA SER A 167 -9.34 -7.60 -13.48
C SER A 167 -9.98 -6.65 -14.50
N LEU A 168 -9.64 -6.76 -15.79
CA LEU A 168 -10.29 -5.99 -16.84
C LEU A 168 -11.67 -6.54 -17.21
N LYS A 169 -11.96 -7.80 -16.90
CA LYS A 169 -13.29 -8.38 -17.11
C LYS A 169 -14.33 -7.74 -16.19
N ASP A 170 -13.89 -7.22 -15.04
CA ASP A 170 -14.73 -6.47 -14.11
C ASP A 170 -14.98 -5.03 -14.58
N LEU A 171 -14.22 -4.55 -15.58
CA LEU A 171 -14.36 -3.21 -16.13
C LEU A 171 -15.39 -3.20 -17.26
N GLN A 172 -16.51 -2.52 -17.02
CA GLN A 172 -17.50 -2.27 -18.08
C GLN A 172 -17.01 -1.19 -19.02
N VAL A 173 -16.54 -1.59 -20.20
CA VAL A 173 -16.12 -0.67 -21.27
C VAL A 173 -17.10 -0.75 -22.42
N SER A 174 -17.64 0.40 -22.82
CA SER A 174 -18.45 0.53 -24.03
C SER A 174 -17.97 1.73 -24.84
N ILE A 175 -17.77 1.51 -26.14
CA ILE A 175 -17.33 2.54 -27.08
C ILE A 175 -18.51 2.84 -27.99
N LYS A 176 -19.03 4.06 -27.90
CA LYS A 176 -20.11 4.53 -28.78
C LYS A 176 -19.53 5.32 -29.93
N VAL A 177 -19.78 4.85 -31.16
CA VAL A 177 -19.39 5.52 -32.40
C VAL A 177 -20.62 6.16 -33.01
N PHE A 178 -20.53 7.46 -33.29
CA PHE A 178 -21.61 8.22 -33.93
C PHE A 178 -21.23 8.49 -35.39
N PRO A 179 -22.20 8.40 -36.32
CA PRO A 179 -21.95 8.80 -37.70
C PRO A 179 -21.70 10.31 -37.79
N CYS A 180 -20.92 10.73 -38.80
CA CYS A 180 -20.57 12.14 -38.99
C CYS A 180 -21.77 13.03 -39.33
N ASP A 181 -22.89 12.44 -39.76
CA ASP A 181 -24.15 13.14 -40.05
C ASP A 181 -24.89 13.63 -38.78
N GLY A 182 -24.41 13.28 -37.59
CA GLY A 182 -24.96 13.74 -36.32
C GLY A 182 -26.23 13.00 -35.87
N THR A 183 -26.66 11.97 -36.60
CA THR A 183 -27.87 11.21 -36.27
C THR A 183 -27.59 10.24 -35.12
N ILE A 184 -27.92 10.64 -33.90
CA ILE A 184 -27.67 9.88 -32.66
C ILE A 184 -28.32 8.49 -32.69
N SER A 185 -29.44 8.33 -33.43
CA SER A 185 -30.19 7.08 -33.53
C SER A 185 -29.42 5.92 -34.16
N ASN A 186 -28.34 6.20 -34.90
CA ASN A 186 -27.54 5.21 -35.61
C ASN A 186 -26.20 4.92 -34.92
N SER A 187 -26.07 5.23 -33.62
CA SER A 187 -24.83 4.96 -32.89
C SER A 187 -24.55 3.47 -32.76
N ILE A 188 -23.32 3.05 -33.04
CA ILE A 188 -22.87 1.67 -32.82
C ILE A 188 -22.19 1.63 -31.45
N THR A 189 -22.59 0.67 -30.61
CA THR A 189 -21.90 0.39 -29.34
C THR A 189 -21.01 -0.84 -29.52
N LEU A 190 -19.72 -0.68 -29.26
CA LEU A 190 -18.71 -1.72 -29.32
C LEU A 190 -18.23 -2.04 -27.92
N THR A 191 -18.08 -3.33 -27.62
CA THR A 191 -17.49 -3.82 -26.36
C THR A 191 -16.11 -4.44 -26.64
N PRO A 192 -15.24 -4.60 -25.62
CA PRO A 192 -13.95 -5.25 -25.79
C PRO A 192 -14.02 -6.59 -26.51
N GLU A 193 -15.04 -7.42 -26.24
CA GLU A 193 -15.23 -8.73 -26.86
C GLU A 193 -15.47 -8.62 -28.37
N LEU A 194 -16.27 -7.63 -28.79
CA LEU A 194 -16.53 -7.34 -30.21
C LEU A 194 -15.30 -6.77 -30.93
N LEU A 195 -14.32 -6.25 -30.18
CA LEU A 195 -13.08 -5.66 -30.69
C LEU A 195 -11.88 -6.62 -30.61
N GLY A 196 -12.15 -7.93 -30.47
CA GLY A 196 -11.11 -8.97 -30.44
C GLY A 196 -10.42 -9.14 -29.08
N GLY A 197 -11.03 -8.63 -28.01
CA GLY A 197 -10.56 -8.77 -26.65
C GLY A 197 -9.42 -7.82 -26.27
N TRP A 198 -9.03 -7.88 -25.00
CA TRP A 198 -7.96 -7.07 -24.42
C TRP A 198 -6.59 -7.55 -24.91
N ASN A 199 -5.77 -6.62 -25.39
CA ASN A 199 -4.41 -6.89 -25.83
C ASN A 199 -3.41 -6.00 -25.08
N SER A 200 -2.18 -6.47 -24.91
CA SER A 200 -1.06 -5.76 -24.27
C SER A 200 0.11 -5.64 -25.27
N VAL A 201 1.07 -4.76 -24.98
CA VAL A 201 2.38 -4.72 -25.68
C VAL A 201 3.43 -5.55 -24.93
N LEU A 202 3.24 -5.72 -23.62
CA LEU A 202 4.08 -6.51 -22.73
C LEU A 202 3.42 -7.89 -22.51
N ASP A 203 3.76 -8.57 -21.42
CA ASP A 203 3.08 -9.79 -20.96
C ASP A 203 1.55 -9.69 -21.15
N GLU A 204 0.96 -10.72 -21.77
CA GLU A 204 -0.46 -10.78 -22.10
C GLU A 204 -1.34 -10.79 -20.85
N GLN A 205 -0.80 -11.11 -19.68
CA GLN A 205 -1.57 -11.17 -18.44
C GLN A 205 -1.48 -9.91 -17.59
N LEU A 206 -0.50 -9.03 -17.81
CA LEU A 206 -0.19 -7.94 -16.89
C LEU A 206 0.36 -6.70 -17.62
N SER A 207 -0.39 -5.60 -17.58
CA SER A 207 0.04 -4.35 -18.23
C SER A 207 -0.63 -3.11 -17.63
N ALA A 208 0.04 -1.96 -17.71
CA ALA A 208 -0.59 -0.65 -17.48
C ALA A 208 -1.23 -0.09 -18.75
N VAL A 209 -0.86 -0.63 -19.92
CA VAL A 209 -1.32 -0.18 -21.24
C VAL A 209 -2.03 -1.33 -21.93
N TRP A 210 -3.32 -1.17 -22.14
CA TRP A 210 -4.17 -2.15 -22.81
C TRP A 210 -4.74 -1.55 -24.09
N TRP A 211 -4.95 -2.37 -25.10
CA TRP A 211 -5.50 -1.90 -26.36
C TRP A 211 -6.52 -2.88 -26.94
N LEU A 212 -7.45 -2.31 -27.71
CA LEU A 212 -8.50 -3.01 -28.45
C LEU A 212 -8.32 -2.71 -29.92
N ARG A 213 -8.60 -3.69 -30.77
CA ARG A 213 -8.48 -3.51 -32.22
C ARG A 213 -9.63 -2.66 -32.72
N LEU A 214 -9.32 -1.57 -33.40
CA LEU A 214 -10.30 -0.83 -34.20
C LEU A 214 -10.51 -1.64 -35.49
N THR A 215 -11.65 -2.31 -35.60
CA THR A 215 -12.11 -2.86 -36.88
C THR A 215 -12.37 -1.70 -37.85
N LYS A 216 -12.21 -1.94 -39.15
CA LYS A 216 -12.67 -0.96 -40.15
C LYS A 216 -14.19 -0.88 -40.03
N ILE A 217 -14.68 0.18 -39.39
CA ILE A 217 -16.07 0.63 -39.42
C ILE A 217 -16.23 1.49 -40.67
#